data_AF-A0A927RR39-F1
#
_entry.id   AF-A0A927RR39-F1
#
_cell.length_a   1.000
_cell.length_b   1.000
_cell.length_c   1.000
_cell.angle_alpha   90.00
_cell.angle_beta   90.00
_cell.angle_gamma   90.00
#
_symmetry.space_group_name_H-M   'P 1'
#
loop_
_entity.id
_entity.type
_entity.pdbx_description
1 polymer ?
#
loop_
_entity_poly.entity_id
_entity_poly.type
_entity_poly.pdbx_seq_one_letter_code
_entity_poly.pdbx_strand_id
1 'polypeptide(L)'
;MIRRFFMPENILKNNYLKEIFKGSMFAFILSIFFVLIFALIARLFSFNADVIPTINMVIKVTSVFCSVAFFAKINERGLIKGAGVAIGFLFVSYLFFVLLGGKTANSLLFDLILCIIAGVVGGIISVNRKK
;
A
#
# COMPACT_ATOMS: atom_id res chain seq x y z
N MET A 1 9.47 23.46 22.72
CA MET A 1 9.88 22.04 22.82
C MET A 1 9.06 21.21 23.83
N ILE A 2 8.28 21.82 24.74
CA ILE A 2 7.65 21.14 25.89
C ILE A 2 6.22 20.60 25.61
N ARG A 3 5.55 20.98 24.51
CA ARG A 3 4.15 20.58 24.24
C ARG A 3 3.93 19.11 23.88
N ARG A 4 4.98 18.30 23.69
CA ARG A 4 4.85 16.87 23.33
C ARG A 4 4.68 15.94 24.52
N PHE A 5 4.97 16.39 25.74
CA PHE A 5 4.96 15.51 26.93
C PHE A 5 3.57 15.37 27.58
N PHE A 6 2.60 16.21 27.18
CA PHE A 6 1.23 16.24 27.69
C PHE A 6 0.20 16.10 26.56
N MET A 7 0.44 15.18 25.62
CA MET A 7 -0.60 14.74 24.70
C MET A 7 -1.14 13.40 25.20
N PRO A 8 -2.44 13.29 25.53
CA PRO A 8 -3.01 12.01 25.91
C PRO A 8 -2.78 11.00 24.79
N GLU A 9 -2.32 9.80 25.15
CA GLU A 9 -1.93 8.71 24.25
C GLU A 9 -2.98 8.44 23.15
N ASN A 10 -4.24 8.67 23.49
CA ASN A 10 -5.42 8.57 22.64
C ASN A 10 -5.34 9.46 21.38
N ILE A 11 -4.77 10.65 21.48
CA ILE A 11 -4.67 11.63 20.36
C ILE A 11 -3.57 11.22 19.38
N LEU A 12 -2.44 10.74 19.90
CA LEU A 12 -1.36 10.21 19.06
C LEU A 12 -1.86 8.98 18.31
N LYS A 13 -2.48 8.02 19.01
CA LYS A 13 -3.06 6.80 18.41
C LYS A 13 -4.06 7.11 17.29
N ASN A 14 -4.91 8.12 17.47
CA ASN A 14 -5.91 8.52 16.47
C ASN A 14 -5.24 9.07 15.19
N ASN A 15 -4.18 9.88 15.31
CA ASN A 15 -3.43 10.36 14.15
C ASN A 15 -2.69 9.23 13.41
N TYR A 16 -2.13 8.26 14.14
CA TYR A 16 -1.48 7.10 13.54
C TYR A 16 -2.45 6.25 12.70
N LEU A 17 -3.59 5.89 13.28
CA LEU A 17 -4.62 5.09 12.58
C LEU A 17 -5.17 5.83 11.35
N LYS A 18 -5.37 7.15 11.48
CA LYS A 18 -5.84 8.00 10.38
C LYS A 18 -4.84 8.07 9.22
N GLU A 19 -3.54 8.08 9.51
CA GLU A 19 -2.49 8.04 8.48
C GLU A 19 -2.44 6.69 7.76
N ILE A 20 -2.53 5.58 8.51
CA ILE A 20 -2.59 4.23 7.92
C ILE A 20 -3.81 4.09 7.03
N PHE A 21 -4.99 4.51 7.50
CA PHE A 21 -6.23 4.41 6.73
C PHE A 21 -6.22 5.28 5.48
N LYS A 22 -5.73 6.52 5.55
CA LYS A 22 -5.58 7.37 4.36
C LYS A 22 -4.58 6.80 3.36
N GLY A 23 -3.45 6.29 3.85
CA GLY A 23 -2.43 5.68 3.01
C GLY A 23 -2.94 4.41 2.32
N SER A 24 -3.66 3.54 3.03
CA SER A 24 -4.20 2.31 2.43
C SER A 24 -5.24 2.62 1.34
N MET A 25 -6.15 3.57 1.59
CA MET A 25 -7.12 4.02 0.59
C MET A 25 -6.43 4.65 -0.63
N PHE A 26 -5.40 5.47 -0.41
CA PHE A 26 -4.67 6.08 -1.52
C PHE A 26 -3.91 5.04 -2.36
N ALA A 27 -3.25 4.08 -1.71
CA ALA A 27 -2.58 2.97 -2.40
C ALA A 27 -3.59 2.15 -3.24
N PHE A 28 -4.78 1.92 -2.68
CA PHE A 28 -5.84 1.18 -3.35
C PHE A 28 -6.35 1.89 -4.60
N ILE A 29 -6.67 3.18 -4.50
CA ILE A 29 -7.11 3.99 -5.63
C ILE A 29 -6.04 4.06 -6.71
N LEU A 30 -4.78 4.27 -6.32
CA LEU A 30 -3.64 4.32 -7.23
C LEU A 30 -3.44 2.98 -7.97
N SER A 31 -3.53 1.87 -7.24
CA SER A 31 -3.42 0.53 -7.82
C SER A 31 -4.56 0.25 -8.80
N ILE A 32 -5.80 0.59 -8.46
CA ILE A 32 -6.95 0.42 -9.36
C ILE A 32 -6.74 1.22 -10.64
N PHE A 33 -6.32 2.48 -10.52
CA PHE A 33 -6.07 3.34 -11.68
C PHE A 33 -5.05 2.71 -12.65
N PHE A 34 -3.90 2.25 -12.14
CA PHE A 34 -2.90 1.58 -12.97
C PHE A 34 -3.37 0.24 -13.53
N VAL A 35 -4.10 -0.56 -12.74
CA VAL A 35 -4.66 -1.84 -13.20
C VAL A 35 -5.67 -1.63 -14.33
N LEU A 36 -6.49 -0.59 -14.28
CA LEU A 36 -7.44 -0.27 -15.36
C LEU A 36 -6.70 0.10 -16.65
N ILE A 37 -5.67 0.95 -16.56
CA ILE A 37 -4.83 1.31 -17.71
C ILE A 37 -4.17 0.06 -18.28
N PHE A 38 -3.59 -0.79 -17.43
CA PHE A 38 -2.98 -2.04 -17.85
C PHE A 38 -3.98 -2.98 -18.51
N ALA A 39 -5.21 -3.09 -17.99
CA ALA A 39 -6.25 -3.93 -18.56
C ALA A 39 -6.65 -3.48 -19.98
N LEU A 40 -6.71 -2.17 -20.24
CA LEU A 40 -6.95 -1.64 -21.58
C LEU A 40 -5.80 -2.00 -22.55
N ILE A 41 -4.55 -1.84 -22.10
CA ILE A 41 -3.37 -2.18 -22.90
C ILE A 41 -3.33 -3.70 -23.16
N ALA A 42 -3.56 -4.51 -22.13
CA ALA A 42 -3.55 -5.97 -22.23
C ALA A 42 -4.64 -6.52 -23.15
N ARG A 43 -5.72 -5.77 -23.39
CA ARG A 43 -6.73 -6.13 -24.39
C ARG A 43 -6.26 -5.89 -25.82
N LEU A 44 -5.37 -4.91 -26.04
CA LEU A 44 -4.85 -4.55 -27.36
C LEU A 44 -3.64 -5.39 -27.78
N PHE A 45 -2.92 -5.96 -26.81
CA PHE A 45 -1.73 -6.78 -27.04
C PHE A 45 -1.95 -8.21 -26.54
N SER A 46 -1.61 -9.21 -27.34
CA SER A 46 -1.62 -10.61 -26.93
C SER A 46 -0.42 -10.91 -26.03
N PHE A 47 -0.52 -10.57 -24.74
CA PHE A 47 0.50 -10.91 -23.75
C PHE A 47 0.51 -12.40 -23.42
N ASN A 48 1.71 -12.94 -23.17
CA ASN A 48 1.86 -14.28 -22.59
C ASN A 48 1.21 -14.32 -21.20
N ALA A 49 0.63 -15.48 -20.85
CA ALA A 49 -0.12 -15.67 -19.60
C ALA A 49 0.70 -15.35 -18.34
N ASP A 50 2.03 -15.50 -18.39
CA ASP A 50 2.93 -15.23 -17.27
C ASP A 50 3.22 -13.75 -17.05
N VAL A 51 3.06 -12.90 -18.08
CA VAL A 51 3.42 -11.48 -18.01
C VAL A 51 2.38 -10.68 -17.24
N ILE A 52 1.10 -11.06 -17.35
CA ILE A 52 -0.04 -10.40 -16.70
C ILE A 52 0.10 -10.38 -15.16
N PRO A 53 0.34 -11.52 -14.47
CA PRO A 53 0.49 -11.51 -13.01
C PRO A 53 1.75 -10.74 -12.57
N THR A 54 2.86 -10.81 -13.31
CA THR A 54 4.08 -10.06 -13.00
C THR A 54 3.86 -8.54 -13.05
N ILE A 55 3.19 -8.04 -14.08
CA ILE A 55 2.92 -6.59 -14.19
C ILE A 55 1.96 -6.14 -13.08
N ASN A 56 0.92 -6.92 -12.79
CA ASN A 56 -0.01 -6.63 -11.70
C ASN A 56 0.70 -6.53 -10.34
N MET A 57 1.70 -7.38 -10.13
CA MET A 57 2.53 -7.35 -8.93
C MET A 57 3.38 -6.06 -8.84
N VAL A 58 4.00 -5.65 -9.95
CA VAL A 58 4.76 -4.39 -10.01
C VAL A 58 3.86 -3.19 -9.72
N ILE A 59 2.64 -3.17 -10.26
CA ILE A 59 1.63 -2.13 -9.98
C ILE A 59 1.29 -2.08 -8.48
N LYS A 60 1.04 -3.23 -7.84
CA LYS A 60 0.74 -3.29 -6.41
C LYS A 60 1.89 -2.75 -5.55
N VAL A 61 3.11 -3.23 -5.80
CA VAL A 61 4.32 -2.82 -5.07
C VAL A 61 4.58 -1.33 -5.21
N THR A 62 4.53 -0.80 -6.42
CA THR A 62 4.75 0.64 -6.69
C THR A 62 3.66 1.51 -6.05
N SER A 63 2.41 1.06 -6.08
CA SER A 63 1.30 1.80 -5.48
C SER A 63 1.42 1.89 -3.96
N VAL A 64 1.78 0.79 -3.29
CA VAL A 64 2.04 0.75 -1.85
C VAL A 64 3.23 1.65 -1.51
N PHE A 65 4.35 1.49 -2.24
CA PHE A 65 5.56 2.28 -2.00
C PHE A 65 5.31 3.78 -2.14
N CYS A 66 4.66 4.21 -3.23
CA CYS A 66 4.29 5.61 -3.45
C CYS A 66 3.37 6.12 -2.35
N SER A 67 2.33 5.36 -1.97
CA SER A 67 1.43 5.78 -0.90
C SER A 67 2.15 5.98 0.43
N VAL A 68 2.99 5.02 0.83
CA VAL A 68 3.79 5.14 2.04
C VAL A 68 4.74 6.35 1.97
N ALA A 69 5.35 6.59 0.80
CA ALA A 69 6.21 7.76 0.58
C ALA A 69 5.51 9.11 0.73
N PHE A 70 4.22 9.19 0.39
CA PHE A 70 3.43 10.41 0.50
C PHE A 70 2.80 10.59 1.89
N PHE A 71 2.37 9.52 2.55
CA PHE A 71 1.56 9.59 3.78
C PHE A 71 2.33 9.28 5.06
N ALA A 72 3.49 8.60 5.00
CA ALA A 72 4.32 8.37 6.18
C ALA A 72 5.05 9.67 6.57
N LYS A 73 4.53 10.37 7.58
CA LYS A 73 5.16 11.60 8.09
C LYS A 73 6.52 11.31 8.73
N ILE A 74 7.46 12.19 8.43
CA ILE A 74 8.82 12.27 9.00
C ILE A 74 8.72 12.37 10.53
N ASN A 75 9.49 11.53 11.23
CA ASN A 75 9.68 11.40 12.70
C ASN A 75 8.92 10.31 13.48
N GLU A 76 8.08 9.47 12.88
CA GLU A 76 7.28 8.53 13.69
C GLU A 76 7.12 7.14 13.07
N ARG A 77 7.82 6.14 13.66
CA ARG A 77 7.66 4.68 13.48
C ARG A 77 7.33 4.24 12.04
N GLY A 78 8.19 4.61 11.09
CA GLY A 78 7.99 4.37 9.65
C GLY A 78 7.77 2.90 9.29
N LEU A 79 8.44 2.00 9.99
CA LEU A 79 8.26 0.55 9.89
C LEU A 79 6.80 0.12 10.13
N ILE A 80 6.21 0.57 11.23
CA ILE A 80 4.84 0.19 11.63
C ILE A 80 3.81 0.84 10.72
N LYS A 81 4.01 2.12 10.35
CA LYS A 81 3.10 2.81 9.43
C LYS A 81 3.14 2.18 8.04
N GLY A 82 4.33 1.87 7.53
CA GLY A 82 4.53 1.23 6.24
C GLY A 82 3.90 -0.15 6.17
N ALA A 83 4.14 -1.00 7.18
CA ALA A 83 3.49 -2.30 7.29
C ALA A 83 1.95 -2.16 7.42
N GLY A 84 1.48 -1.22 8.24
CA GLY A 84 0.04 -0.96 8.43
C GLY A 84 -0.66 -0.53 7.15
N VAL A 85 -0.04 0.35 6.34
CA VAL A 85 -0.57 0.78 5.05
C VAL A 85 -0.61 -0.39 4.07
N ALA A 86 0.45 -1.20 3.99
CA ALA A 86 0.48 -2.39 3.12
C ALA A 86 -0.59 -3.41 3.50
N ILE A 87 -0.74 -3.73 4.78
CA ILE A 87 -1.77 -4.64 5.29
C ILE A 87 -3.17 -4.06 5.01
N GLY A 88 -3.38 -2.78 5.28
CA GLY A 88 -4.66 -2.13 5.00
C GLY A 88 -5.00 -2.15 3.51
N PHE A 89 -4.02 -1.91 2.63
CA PHE A 89 -4.18 -1.99 1.18
C PHE A 89 -4.55 -3.41 0.74
N LEU A 90 -3.84 -4.43 1.23
CA LEU A 90 -4.10 -5.83 0.91
C LEU A 90 -5.50 -6.26 1.37
N PHE A 91 -5.90 -5.85 2.57
CA PHE A 91 -7.23 -6.15 3.11
C PHE A 91 -8.34 -5.55 2.25
N VAL A 92 -8.23 -4.28 1.88
CA VAL A 92 -9.21 -3.57 1.05
C VAL A 92 -9.24 -4.15 -0.36
N SER A 93 -8.06 -4.43 -0.93
CA SER A 93 -7.93 -5.06 -2.25
C SER A 93 -8.56 -6.44 -2.28
N TYR A 94 -8.31 -7.26 -1.26
CA TYR A 94 -8.89 -8.59 -1.12
C TYR A 94 -10.41 -8.51 -1.07
N LEU A 95 -10.96 -7.62 -0.22
CA LEU A 95 -12.40 -7.44 -0.10
C LEU A 95 -13.03 -7.01 -1.44
N PHE A 96 -12.36 -6.10 -2.16
CA PHE A 96 -12.79 -5.67 -3.48
C PHE A 96 -12.79 -6.80 -4.52
N PHE A 97 -11.75 -7.64 -4.57
CA PHE A 97 -11.69 -8.78 -5.48
C PHE A 97 -12.75 -9.84 -5.19
N VAL A 98 -13.03 -10.10 -3.91
CA VAL A 98 -14.11 -11.02 -3.50
C VAL A 98 -15.47 -10.50 -3.95
N LEU A 99 -15.74 -9.19 -3.80
CA LEU A 99 -16.98 -8.57 -4.27
C LEU A 99 -17.15 -8.66 -5.79
N LEU A 100 -16.05 -8.66 -6.56
CA LEU A 100 -16.06 -8.82 -8.01
C LEU A 100 -16.21 -10.29 -8.47
N GLY A 101 -16.36 -11.24 -7.55
CA GLY A 101 -16.51 -12.66 -7.87
C GLY A 101 -15.21 -13.32 -8.37
N GLY A 102 -14.06 -12.67 -8.14
CA GLY A 102 -12.75 -13.18 -8.57
C GLY A 102 -12.29 -14.37 -7.72
N LYS A 103 -11.82 -15.44 -8.37
CA LYS A 103 -11.05 -16.49 -7.69
C LYS A 103 -9.70 -15.91 -7.29
N THR A 104 -9.47 -15.77 -5.99
CA THR A 104 -8.20 -15.31 -5.44
C THR A 104 -7.13 -16.37 -5.70
N ALA A 105 -6.23 -16.07 -6.64
CA ALA A 105 -5.22 -17.01 -7.11
C ALA A 105 -4.21 -17.39 -6.00
N ASN A 106 -3.63 -18.59 -6.11
CA ASN A 106 -2.56 -19.14 -5.26
C ASN A 106 -1.35 -18.22 -5.04
N SER A 107 -1.20 -17.14 -5.83
CA SER A 107 -0.13 -16.14 -5.71
C SER A 107 -0.33 -15.11 -4.58
N LEU A 108 -1.44 -15.19 -3.84
CA LEU A 108 -1.77 -14.27 -2.74
C LEU A 108 -0.68 -14.17 -1.66
N LEU A 109 -0.05 -15.30 -1.32
CA LEU A 109 1.03 -15.35 -0.32
C LEU A 109 2.26 -14.56 -0.78
N PHE A 110 2.66 -14.74 -2.04
CA PHE A 110 3.79 -14.00 -2.61
C PHE A 110 3.51 -12.50 -2.69
N ASP A 111 2.31 -12.13 -3.15
CA ASP A 111 1.88 -10.74 -3.22
C ASP A 111 1.85 -10.07 -1.83
N LEU A 112 1.38 -10.80 -0.82
CA LEU A 112 1.30 -10.32 0.55
C LEU A 112 2.68 -10.00 1.11
N ILE A 113 3.63 -10.95 0.98
CA ILE A 113 5.00 -10.77 1.47
C ILE A 113 5.65 -9.57 0.78
N LEU A 114 5.54 -9.45 -0.54
CA LEU A 114 6.25 -8.42 -1.28
C LEU A 114 5.63 -7.03 -1.11
N CYS A 115 4.30 -6.94 -0.96
CA CYS A 115 3.66 -5.66 -0.59
C CYS A 115 4.06 -5.21 0.81
N ILE A 116 4.17 -6.14 1.78
CA ILE A 116 4.61 -5.80 3.14
C ILE A 116 6.06 -5.32 3.12
N ILE A 117 6.96 -6.03 2.42
CA ILE A 117 8.36 -5.62 2.28
C ILE A 117 8.44 -4.22 1.65
N ALA A 118 7.72 -3.99 0.55
CA ALA A 118 7.68 -2.69 -0.12
C ALA A 118 7.15 -1.58 0.80
N GLY A 119 6.10 -1.85 1.57
CA GLY A 119 5.55 -0.91 2.53
C GLY A 119 6.52 -0.60 3.66
N VAL A 120 7.20 -1.61 4.20
CA VAL A 120 8.21 -1.45 5.26
C VAL A 120 9.41 -0.65 4.76
N VAL A 121 9.96 -1.02 3.60
CA VAL A 121 11.11 -0.33 2.99
C VAL A 121 10.74 1.13 2.68
N GLY A 122 9.58 1.35 2.05
CA GLY A 122 9.05 2.69 1.81
C GLY A 122 8.88 3.49 3.11
N GLY A 123 8.40 2.85 4.17
CA GLY A 123 8.21 3.47 5.48
C GLY A 123 9.51 3.90 6.15
N ILE A 124 10.54 3.06 6.08
CA ILE A 124 11.89 3.37 6.59
C ILE A 124 12.48 4.56 5.83
N ILE A 125 12.43 4.53 4.50
CA ILE A 125 12.98 5.58 3.64
C ILE A 125 12.27 6.92 3.90
N SER A 126 10.94 6.89 4.03
CA SER A 126 10.11 8.09 4.20
C SER A 126 10.37 8.82 5.51
N VAL A 127 10.65 8.07 6.58
CA VAL A 127 10.97 8.66 7.89
C VAL A 127 12.36 9.28 7.93
N ASN A 128 13.29 8.82 7.08
CA ASN A 128 14.64 9.35 6.99
C ASN A 128 14.82 10.47 5.95
N ARG A 129 13.75 10.85 5.22
CA ARG A 129 13.78 12.05 4.37
C ARG A 129 13.90 13.28 5.27
N LYS A 130 15.10 13.84 5.38
CA LYS A 130 15.29 15.19 5.93
C LYS A 130 14.51 16.15 5.04
N LYS A 131 13.66 16.94 5.68
CA LYS A 131 12.81 17.95 5.04
C LYS A 131 13.66 19.07 4.49
#